data_AF-A0A2I0PAL0-F1
#
_entry.id   AF-A0A2I0PAL0-F1
#
_cell.length_a   1.000
_cell.length_b   1.000
_cell.length_c   1.000
_cell.angle_alpha   90.00
_cell.angle_beta   90.00
_cell.angle_gamma   90.00
#
_symmetry.space_group_name_H-M   'P 1'
#
loop_
_entity.id
_entity.type
_entity.pdbx_description
1 polymer ?
#
loop_
_entity_poly.entity_id
_entity_poly.type
_entity_poly.pdbx_seq_one_letter_code
_entity_poly.pdbx_strand_id
1 'polypeptide(L)'
;MEQYVISASSSSRDLAPIMLCIHDLLGGLPVTARSRDRPGIRIEDGKVIDEAYTGPVLEEVLAENATVRVRPSGGPYKGIPVVVGPVKDDEGRAIGAIGIVDVTGIFDLADFMEQTAVIRRQVGGEGPSPLPTRSPAAKR
;
A
#
# COMPACT_ATOMS: atom_id res chain seq x y z
N MET A 1 -8.57 -27.75 -16.56
CA MET A 1 -8.27 -26.31 -16.46
C MET A 1 -7.75 -26.12 -15.05
N GLU A 2 -6.51 -25.66 -14.89
CA GLU A 2 -5.94 -25.40 -13.55
C GLU A 2 -6.70 -24.24 -12.91
N GLN A 3 -7.17 -24.43 -11.68
CA GLN A 3 -7.90 -23.40 -10.92
C GLN A 3 -7.00 -22.91 -9.78
N TYR A 4 -6.67 -21.62 -9.81
CA TYR A 4 -5.95 -20.96 -8.72
C TYR A 4 -6.96 -20.35 -7.75
N VAL A 5 -6.88 -20.73 -6.48
CA VAL A 5 -7.80 -20.25 -5.44
C VAL A 5 -7.02 -19.52 -4.36
N ILE A 6 -7.43 -18.26 -4.11
CA ILE A 6 -7.02 -17.52 -2.92
C ILE A 6 -8.11 -17.72 -1.87
N SER A 7 -7.71 -18.20 -0.69
CA SER A 7 -8.59 -18.52 0.43
C SER A 7 -7.92 -18.13 1.74
N ALA A 8 -8.69 -18.14 2.83
CA ALA A 8 -8.17 -17.94 4.17
C ALA A 8 -7.06 -18.93 4.57
N SER A 9 -6.98 -20.07 3.88
CA SER A 9 -6.01 -21.14 4.13
C SER A 9 -4.95 -21.32 3.04
N SER A 10 -4.89 -20.40 2.06
CA SER A 10 -3.91 -20.49 0.96
C SER A 10 -2.49 -20.51 1.52
N SER A 11 -1.68 -21.42 1.00
CA SER A 11 -0.27 -21.56 1.34
C SER A 11 0.60 -20.53 0.63
N SER A 12 1.85 -20.39 1.05
CA SER A 12 2.85 -19.58 0.34
C SER A 12 2.99 -19.97 -1.14
N ARG A 13 2.83 -21.26 -1.48
CA ARG A 13 2.86 -21.72 -2.89
C ARG A 13 1.67 -21.24 -3.71
N ASP A 14 0.49 -21.16 -3.10
CA ASP A 14 -0.70 -20.64 -3.77
C ASP A 14 -0.58 -19.13 -4.03
N LEU A 15 0.10 -18.43 -3.12
CA LEU A 15 0.35 -16.98 -3.22
C LEU A 15 1.52 -16.63 -4.16
N ALA A 16 2.51 -17.51 -4.32
CA ALA A 16 3.75 -17.19 -5.04
C ALA A 16 3.55 -16.68 -6.48
N PRO A 17 2.71 -17.30 -7.34
CA PRO A 17 2.55 -16.85 -8.73
C PRO A 17 2.05 -15.40 -8.84
N ILE A 18 1.06 -15.03 -8.01
CA ILE A 18 0.50 -13.68 -8.03
C ILE A 18 1.46 -12.68 -7.36
N MET A 19 2.15 -13.09 -6.29
CA MET A 19 3.07 -12.20 -5.58
C MET A 19 4.35 -11.91 -6.38
N LEU A 20 4.86 -12.86 -7.16
CA LEU A 20 5.95 -12.61 -8.10
C LEU A 20 5.53 -11.60 -9.19
N CYS A 21 4.30 -11.73 -9.71
CA CYS A 21 3.77 -10.76 -10.66
C CYS A 21 3.66 -9.34 -10.04
N ILE A 22 3.17 -9.22 -8.80
CA ILE A 22 3.08 -7.93 -8.10
C ILE A 22 4.48 -7.33 -7.88
N HIS A 23 5.47 -8.15 -7.48
CA HIS A 23 6.87 -7.71 -7.34
C HIS A 23 7.40 -7.08 -8.65
N ASP A 24 7.19 -7.77 -9.77
CA ASP A 24 7.64 -7.30 -11.09
C ASP A 24 6.92 -6.00 -11.51
N LEU A 25 5.60 -5.92 -11.28
CA LEU A 25 4.80 -4.73 -11.57
C LEU A 25 5.23 -3.51 -10.75
N LEU A 26 5.77 -3.74 -9.56
CA LEU A 26 6.27 -2.70 -8.67
C LEU A 26 7.76 -2.40 -8.88
N GLY A 27 8.33 -2.80 -10.02
CA GLY A 27 9.72 -2.48 -10.37
C GLY A 27 10.74 -3.16 -9.45
N GLY A 28 10.39 -4.30 -8.87
CA GLY A 28 11.28 -5.08 -8.00
C GLY A 28 11.23 -4.69 -6.52
N LEU A 29 10.23 -3.92 -6.08
CA LEU A 29 10.07 -3.64 -4.64
C LEU A 29 9.78 -4.92 -3.84
N PRO A 30 10.27 -5.04 -2.59
CA PRO A 30 9.92 -6.17 -1.74
C PRO A 30 8.42 -6.26 -1.50
N VAL A 31 7.88 -7.47 -1.63
CA VAL A 31 6.46 -7.74 -1.39
C VAL A 31 6.29 -8.91 -0.44
N THR A 32 5.25 -8.84 0.36
CA THR A 32 4.88 -9.86 1.32
C THR A 32 3.40 -10.16 1.21
N ALA A 33 3.01 -11.37 1.52
CA ALA A 33 1.60 -11.70 1.67
C ALA A 33 1.42 -12.84 2.64
N ARG A 34 0.28 -12.92 3.30
CA ARG A 34 -0.14 -14.11 4.04
C ARG A 34 -1.63 -14.31 3.95
N SER A 35 -2.05 -15.55 4.14
CA SER A 35 -3.44 -15.86 4.38
C SER A 35 -3.75 -15.72 5.87
N ARG A 36 -5.03 -15.65 6.22
CA ARG A 36 -5.45 -15.55 7.62
C ARG A 36 -4.97 -16.74 8.45
N ASP A 37 -5.12 -17.95 7.92
CA ASP A 37 -4.98 -19.19 8.67
C ASP A 37 -3.60 -19.85 8.47
N ARG A 38 -2.74 -19.28 7.59
CA ARG A 38 -1.40 -19.82 7.31
C ARG A 38 -0.33 -18.73 7.22
N PRO A 39 0.92 -19.05 7.62
CA PRO A 39 2.06 -18.21 7.31
C PRO A 39 2.18 -17.94 5.81
N GLY A 40 2.81 -16.82 5.52
CA GLY A 40 2.85 -16.21 4.22
C GLY A 40 4.17 -16.39 3.48
N ILE A 41 4.39 -15.47 2.56
CA ILE A 41 5.54 -15.41 1.67
C ILE A 41 6.18 -14.03 1.74
N ARG A 42 7.51 -14.00 1.60
CA ARG A 42 8.28 -12.79 1.36
C ARG A 42 9.12 -12.94 0.10
N ILE A 43 9.02 -11.95 -0.78
CA ILE A 43 9.68 -11.91 -2.07
C ILE A 43 10.58 -10.68 -2.14
N GLU A 44 11.83 -10.92 -2.47
CA GLU A 44 12.88 -9.91 -2.69
C GLU A 44 13.71 -10.35 -3.90
N ASP A 45 14.18 -9.40 -4.71
CA ASP A 45 15.03 -9.64 -5.89
C ASP A 45 14.51 -10.75 -6.83
N GLY A 46 13.19 -10.77 -7.09
CA GLY A 46 12.51 -11.73 -7.95
C GLY A 46 12.44 -13.15 -7.39
N LYS A 47 12.74 -13.34 -6.09
CA LYS A 47 12.84 -14.66 -5.46
C LYS A 47 12.02 -14.75 -4.20
N VAL A 48 11.47 -15.95 -3.98
CA VAL A 48 10.89 -16.32 -2.69
C VAL A 48 12.04 -16.55 -1.70
N ILE A 49 12.16 -15.68 -0.71
CA ILE A 49 13.22 -15.75 0.31
C ILE A 49 12.73 -16.30 1.65
N ASP A 50 11.41 -16.33 1.86
CA ASP A 50 10.77 -16.93 3.03
C ASP A 50 9.38 -17.45 2.64
N GLU A 51 9.12 -18.73 2.90
CA GLU A 51 7.85 -19.43 2.64
C GLU A 51 6.99 -19.63 3.89
N ALA A 52 7.45 -19.16 5.05
CA ALA A 52 6.75 -19.20 6.32
C ALA A 52 6.69 -17.80 6.96
N TYR A 53 6.66 -16.77 6.11
CA TYR A 53 6.79 -15.39 6.55
C TYR A 53 5.58 -14.97 7.40
N THR A 54 5.88 -14.42 8.57
CA THR A 54 4.93 -13.65 9.37
C THR A 54 5.33 -12.18 9.31
N GLY A 55 4.42 -11.28 9.70
CA GLY A 55 4.75 -9.87 9.75
C GLY A 55 3.78 -9.17 10.68
N PRO A 56 4.27 -8.33 11.61
CA PRO A 56 3.40 -7.67 12.58
C PRO A 56 2.32 -6.84 11.89
N VAL A 57 2.66 -6.14 10.80
CA VAL A 57 1.70 -5.33 10.04
C VAL A 57 0.74 -6.19 9.21
N LEU A 58 1.17 -7.34 8.70
CA LEU A 58 0.26 -8.29 8.03
C LEU A 58 -0.78 -8.85 9.01
N GLU A 59 -0.36 -9.15 10.24
CA GLU A 59 -1.24 -9.63 11.31
C GLU A 59 -2.21 -8.53 11.78
N GLU A 60 -1.72 -7.30 11.94
CA GLU A 60 -2.54 -6.13 12.25
C GLU A 60 -3.62 -5.92 11.19
N VAL A 61 -3.26 -5.93 9.90
CA VAL A 61 -4.23 -5.76 8.80
C VAL A 61 -5.29 -6.86 8.77
N LEU A 62 -4.91 -8.11 9.07
CA LEU A 62 -5.88 -9.20 9.17
C LEU A 62 -6.85 -9.01 10.34
N ALA A 63 -6.35 -8.52 11.48
CA ALA A 63 -7.16 -8.27 12.67
C ALA A 63 -8.12 -7.08 12.50
N GLU A 64 -7.60 -5.97 11.99
CA GLU A 64 -8.35 -4.72 11.82
C GLU A 64 -9.18 -4.70 10.52
N ASN A 65 -8.88 -5.59 9.57
CA ASN A 65 -9.52 -5.65 8.25
C ASN A 65 -9.49 -4.30 7.51
N ALA A 66 -8.40 -3.56 7.69
CA ALA A 66 -8.18 -2.22 7.16
C ALA A 66 -6.77 -2.07 6.59
N THR A 67 -6.60 -1.16 5.65
CA THR A 67 -5.27 -0.86 5.09
C THR A 67 -4.46 -0.07 6.11
N VAL A 68 -3.21 -0.49 6.33
CA VAL A 68 -2.28 0.11 7.30
C VAL A 68 -1.05 0.66 6.56
N ARG A 69 -0.66 1.89 6.87
CA ARG A 69 0.53 2.58 6.35
C ARG A 69 1.41 3.01 7.52
N VAL A 70 2.50 2.28 7.76
CA VAL A 70 3.33 2.48 8.97
C VAL A 70 4.79 2.20 8.70
N ARG A 71 5.63 2.55 9.69
CA ARG A 71 6.98 2.01 9.83
C ARG A 71 6.95 0.92 10.89
N PRO A 72 7.14 -0.37 10.54
CA PRO A 72 7.06 -1.46 11.49
C PRO A 72 8.07 -1.29 12.64
N SER A 73 7.66 -1.64 13.86
CA SER A 73 8.54 -1.62 15.03
C SER A 73 9.46 -2.84 15.13
N GLY A 74 9.20 -3.89 14.33
CA GLY A 74 9.95 -5.14 14.31
C GLY A 74 9.85 -5.87 12.96
N GLY A 75 10.52 -7.03 12.87
CA GLY A 75 10.64 -7.82 11.65
C GLY A 75 11.69 -7.29 10.66
N PRO A 76 11.84 -7.92 9.48
CA PRO A 76 12.88 -7.57 8.50
C PRO A 76 12.80 -6.13 7.97
N TYR A 77 11.61 -5.53 7.95
CA TYR A 77 11.38 -4.17 7.44
C TYR A 77 11.22 -3.13 8.56
N LYS A 78 11.79 -3.39 9.74
CA LYS A 78 11.74 -2.44 10.87
C LYS A 78 12.22 -1.05 10.46
N GLY A 79 11.40 -0.03 10.72
CA GLY A 79 11.72 1.38 10.45
C GLY A 79 11.56 1.82 8.99
N ILE A 80 11.33 0.89 8.07
CA ILE A 80 11.11 1.16 6.65
C ILE A 80 9.59 1.32 6.40
N PRO A 81 9.13 2.33 5.64
CA PRO A 81 7.72 2.47 5.31
C PRO A 81 7.17 1.23 4.60
N VAL A 82 6.00 0.79 5.05
CA VAL A 82 5.24 -0.29 4.40
C VAL A 82 3.79 0.13 4.24
N VAL A 83 3.16 -0.37 3.17
CA VAL A 83 1.71 -0.27 2.97
C VAL A 83 1.17 -1.69 2.87
N VAL A 84 0.19 -2.01 3.70
CA VAL A 84 -0.39 -3.35 3.79
C VAL A 84 -1.90 -3.26 3.70
N GLY A 85 -2.51 -4.04 2.82
CA GLY A 85 -3.94 -4.06 2.58
C GLY A 85 -4.56 -5.46 2.75
N PRO A 86 -5.82 -5.55 3.21
CA PRO A 86 -6.51 -6.82 3.35
C PRO A 86 -7.01 -7.32 1.99
N VAL A 87 -6.84 -8.62 1.74
CA VAL A 87 -7.60 -9.35 0.72
C VAL A 87 -8.92 -9.77 1.37
N LYS A 88 -10.05 -9.33 0.79
CA LYS A 88 -11.38 -9.55 1.36
C LYS A 88 -12.17 -10.57 0.55
N ASP A 89 -13.00 -11.35 1.23
CA ASP A 89 -14.04 -12.15 0.58
C ASP A 89 -15.26 -11.30 0.21
N ASP A 90 -16.28 -11.95 -0.35
CA ASP A 90 -17.56 -11.36 -0.76
C ASP A 90 -18.38 -10.78 0.40
N GLU A 91 -18.19 -11.31 1.61
CA GLU A 91 -18.74 -10.75 2.85
C GLU A 91 -17.91 -9.58 3.42
N GLY A 92 -16.79 -9.24 2.77
CA GLY A 92 -15.90 -8.17 3.20
C GLY A 92 -14.97 -8.54 4.36
N ARG A 93 -14.85 -9.83 4.71
CA ARG A 93 -13.96 -10.32 5.78
C ARG A 93 -12.54 -10.48 5.23
N ALA A 94 -11.53 -10.12 6.03
CA ALA A 94 -10.14 -10.36 5.67
C ALA A 94 -9.85 -11.87 5.61
N ILE A 95 -9.45 -12.35 4.43
CA ILE A 95 -8.98 -13.73 4.20
C ILE A 95 -7.46 -13.79 3.97
N GLY A 96 -6.84 -12.66 3.68
CA GLY A 96 -5.40 -12.52 3.53
C GLY A 96 -4.97 -11.07 3.69
N ALA A 97 -3.67 -10.84 3.65
CA ALA A 97 -3.08 -9.51 3.61
C ALA A 97 -1.91 -9.50 2.64
N ILE A 98 -1.74 -8.39 1.92
CA ILE A 98 -0.64 -8.14 0.99
C ILE A 98 0.05 -6.86 1.41
N GLY A 99 1.37 -6.90 1.54
CA GLY A 99 2.21 -5.79 1.95
C GLY A 99 3.28 -5.47 0.92
N ILE A 100 3.53 -4.18 0.70
CA ILE A 100 4.59 -3.64 -0.16
C ILE A 100 5.51 -2.81 0.71
N VAL A 101 6.82 -2.96 0.51
CA VAL A 101 7.84 -2.15 1.17
C VAL A 101 8.21 -0.99 0.27
N ASP A 102 8.16 0.22 0.82
CA ASP A 102 8.53 1.42 0.10
C ASP A 102 9.83 2.00 0.64
N VAL A 103 10.90 1.63 -0.04
CA VAL A 103 12.25 2.15 0.22
C VAL A 103 12.40 3.57 -0.35
N THR A 104 11.57 3.95 -1.32
CA THR A 104 11.68 5.22 -2.05
C THR A 104 10.99 6.39 -1.35
N GLY A 105 10.10 6.12 -0.39
CA GLY A 105 9.32 7.14 0.31
C GLY A 105 8.21 7.76 -0.55
N ILE A 106 7.83 7.11 -1.65
CA ILE A 106 6.78 7.57 -2.55
C ILE A 106 5.42 7.60 -1.85
N PHE A 107 5.09 6.60 -1.03
CA PHE A 107 3.84 6.57 -0.28
C PHE A 107 3.83 7.61 0.85
N ASP A 108 4.97 7.80 1.53
CA ASP A 108 5.12 8.90 2.51
C ASP A 108 4.90 10.27 1.85
N LEU A 109 5.43 10.47 0.62
CA LEU A 109 5.26 11.71 -0.13
C LEU A 109 3.81 11.91 -0.61
N ALA A 110 3.16 10.86 -1.10
CA ALA A 110 1.76 10.90 -1.51
C ALA A 110 0.84 11.25 -0.32
N ASP A 111 1.06 10.62 0.83
CA ASP A 111 0.34 10.91 2.07
C ASP A 111 0.58 12.36 2.52
N PHE A 112 1.83 12.84 2.45
CA PHE A 112 2.16 14.23 2.73
C PHE A 112 1.41 15.20 1.80
N MET A 113 1.37 14.92 0.50
CA MET A 113 0.64 15.75 -0.47
C MET A 113 -0.87 15.77 -0.19
N GLU A 114 -1.47 14.62 0.15
CA GLU A 114 -2.88 14.52 0.51
C GLU A 114 -3.21 15.37 1.75
N GLN A 115 -2.37 15.32 2.78
CA GLN A 115 -2.52 16.15 3.98
C GLN A 115 -2.38 17.65 3.69
N THR A 116 -1.44 18.06 2.84
CA THR A 116 -1.30 19.49 2.48
C THR A 116 -2.49 20.02 1.69
N ALA A 117 -3.19 19.19 0.90
CA ALA A 117 -4.42 19.58 0.22
C ALA A 117 -5.56 19.84 1.21
N VAL A 118 -5.66 19.04 2.27
CA VAL A 118 -6.62 19.24 3.38
C VAL A 118 -6.30 20.51 4.15
N ILE A 119 -5.03 20.75 4.49
CA ILE A 119 -4.59 21.99 5.16
C ILE A 119 -4.90 23.18 4.25
N ARG A 120 -4.54 23.16 2.97
CA ARG A 120 -4.87 24.24 2.02
C ARG A 120 -6.37 24.51 1.91
N ARG A 121 -7.25 23.52 2.09
CA ARG A 121 -8.69 23.73 2.20
C ARG A 121 -9.12 24.38 3.52
N GLN A 122 -8.45 24.07 4.63
CA GLN A 122 -8.76 24.62 5.95
C GLN A 122 -8.23 26.05 6.16
N VAL A 123 -7.06 26.37 5.60
CA VAL A 123 -6.48 27.73 5.57
C VAL A 123 -6.80 28.50 4.28
N GLY A 124 -7.60 27.91 3.39
CA GLY A 124 -8.05 28.50 2.12
C GLY A 124 -9.13 29.56 2.31
N GLY A 125 -8.76 30.68 2.93
CA GLY A 125 -9.28 31.98 2.55
C GLY A 125 -8.77 32.35 1.16
N GLU A 126 -9.68 32.88 0.35
CA GLU A 126 -9.51 33.51 -0.96
C GLU A 126 -9.28 32.60 -2.18
N GLY A 127 -10.25 32.71 -3.10
CA GLY A 127 -10.25 32.08 -4.41
C GLY A 127 -9.18 32.65 -5.36
N PRO A 128 -9.17 32.22 -6.63
CA PRO A 128 -8.16 32.64 -7.58
C PRO A 128 -8.17 34.16 -7.72
N SER A 129 -7.05 34.81 -7.40
CA SER A 129 -6.83 36.22 -7.72
C SER A 129 -7.24 36.48 -9.18
N PRO A 130 -8.16 37.42 -9.45
CA PRO A 130 -8.47 37.77 -10.81
C PRO A 130 -7.21 38.39 -11.43
N LEU A 131 -6.78 37.83 -12.56
CA LEU A 131 -5.79 38.45 -13.44
C LEU A 131 -6.15 39.93 -13.62
N PRO A 132 -5.19 40.86 -13.57
CA PRO A 132 -5.49 42.27 -13.79
C PRO A 132 -6.06 42.43 -15.21
N THR A 133 -7.37 42.69 -15.28
CA THR A 133 -8.04 43.03 -16.53
C THR A 133 -7.51 44.39 -16.95
N ARG A 134 -6.66 44.40 -17.97
CA ARG A 134 -6.14 45.63 -18.57
C ARG A 134 -7.32 46.34 -19.23
N SER A 135 -7.90 47.32 -18.54
CA SER A 135 -8.96 48.18 -19.09
C SER A 135 -8.36 49.20 -20.07
N PRO A 136 -8.83 49.28 -21.32
CA PRO A 136 -8.42 50.33 -22.25
C PRO A 136 -9.42 51.47 -22.20
N ALA A 137 -9.07 52.60 -21.56
CA ALA A 137 -9.47 53.96 -21.97
C ALA A 137 -9.15 55.00 -20.89
N ALA A 138 -8.26 55.94 -21.21
CA ALA A 138 -8.52 57.38 -20.98
C ALA A 138 -7.49 58.22 -21.75
N LYS A 139 -8.00 58.80 -22.84
CA LYS A 139 -7.54 59.97 -23.59
C LYS A 139 -6.59 60.91 -22.85
N ARG A 140 -5.51 61.30 -23.50
CA ARG A 140 -5.12 62.70 -23.75
C ARG A 140 -4.42 62.79 -25.11
#